data_AF-A0A381DL36-F1
#
_entry.id   AF-A0A381DL36-F1
#
_cell.length_a   1.000
_cell.length_b   1.000
_cell.length_c   1.000
_cell.angle_alpha   90.00
_cell.angle_beta   90.00
_cell.angle_gamma   90.00
#
_symmetry.space_group_name_H-M   'P 1'
#
loop_
_entity.id
_entity.type
_entity.pdbx_description
1 polymer ?
#
loop_
_entity_poly.entity_id
_entity_poly.type
_entity_poly.pdbx_seq_one_letter_code
_entity_poly.pdbx_strand_id
1 'polypeptide(L)'
;MLKDILYIGLGGFLATKDKIQKELDALEQKGKLSKEDSKAFLKSLYEKGEDEHERHMQILKDILKDIIKDLNLATKDDIEKLEKKIDDKIL
;
A
#
# COMPACT_ATOMS: atom_id res chain seq x y z
N MET A 1 3.78 -15.67 3.79
CA MET A 1 2.72 -14.88 4.46
C MET A 1 2.81 -13.38 4.13
N LEU A 2 3.84 -12.63 4.55
CA LEU A 2 3.90 -11.18 4.26
C LEU A 2 3.97 -10.85 2.76
N LYS A 3 4.77 -11.61 2.00
CA LYS A 3 4.82 -11.48 0.53
C LYS A 3 3.47 -11.77 -0.12
N ASP A 4 2.73 -12.74 0.41
CA ASP A 4 1.42 -13.13 -0.12
C ASP A 4 0.37 -12.04 0.14
N ILE A 5 0.39 -11.42 1.33
CA ILE A 5 -0.46 -10.27 1.66
C ILE A 5 -0.18 -9.09 0.71
N LEU A 6 1.11 -8.82 0.43
CA LEU A 6 1.51 -7.79 -0.54
C LEU A 6 1.05 -8.12 -1.97
N TYR A 7 1.21 -9.37 -2.41
CA TYR A 7 0.77 -9.80 -3.74
C TYR A 7 -0.76 -9.77 -3.88
N ILE A 8 -1.51 -10.18 -2.86
CA ILE A 8 -2.98 -10.12 -2.85
C ILE A 8 -3.45 -8.67 -2.89
N GLY A 9 -2.84 -7.78 -2.10
CA GLY A 9 -3.17 -6.35 -2.08
C GLY A 9 -2.91 -5.66 -3.42
N LEU A 10 -1.72 -5.86 -4.00
CA LEU A 10 -1.35 -5.25 -5.28
C LEU A 10 -2.09 -5.87 -6.47
N GLY A 11 -2.21 -7.20 -6.51
CA GLY A 11 -2.89 -7.92 -7.59
C GLY A 11 -4.39 -7.66 -7.63
N GLY A 12 -5.03 -7.61 -6.46
CA GLY A 12 -6.47 -7.29 -6.33
C GLY A 12 -6.79 -5.88 -6.83
N PHE A 13 -5.98 -4.88 -6.44
CA PHE A 13 -6.16 -3.51 -6.89
C PHE A 13 -6.03 -3.34 -8.41
N LEU A 14 -5.04 -3.98 -9.03
CA LEU A 14 -4.84 -3.94 -10.48
C LEU A 14 -6.03 -4.57 -11.24
N ALA A 15 -6.51 -5.73 -10.77
CA ALA A 15 -7.68 -6.38 -11.38
C ALA A 15 -8.96 -5.52 -11.28
N THR A 16 -9.15 -4.81 -10.16
CA THR A 16 -10.27 -3.88 -9.99
C THR A 16 -10.17 -2.70 -10.95
N LYS A 17 -8.98 -2.10 -11.12
CA LYS A 17 -8.74 -1.01 -12.07
C LYS A 17 -9.10 -1.42 -13.49
N ASP A 18 -8.64 -2.59 -13.93
CA ASP A 18 -8.91 -3.11 -15.28
C ASP A 18 -10.40 -3.35 -15.51
N LYS A 19 -11.12 -3.80 -14.48
CA LYS A 19 -12.57 -4.01 -14.57
C LYS A 19 -13.33 -2.69 -14.70
N ILE A 20 -12.97 -1.68 -13.90
CA ILE A 20 -13.57 -0.35 -13.96
C ILE A 20 -13.35 0.27 -15.35
N GLN A 21 -12.13 0.20 -15.88
CA GLN A 21 -11.82 0.73 -17.21
C GLN A 21 -12.69 0.07 -18.28
N LYS A 22 -12.82 -1.27 -18.26
CA LYS A 22 -13.67 -1.99 -19.21
C LYS A 22 -15.15 -1.60 -19.15
N GLU A 23 -15.67 -1.34 -17.96
CA GLU A 23 -17.06 -0.90 -17.79
C GLU A 23 -17.27 0.52 -18.34
N LEU A 24 -16.34 1.43 -18.09
CA LEU A 24 -16.37 2.79 -18.64
C LEU A 24 -16.29 2.77 -20.17
N ASP A 25 -15.37 1.99 -20.75
CA ASP A 25 -15.23 1.83 -22.20
C ASP A 25 -16.54 1.30 -22.82
N ALA A 26 -17.21 0.36 -22.14
CA ALA A 26 -18.50 -0.17 -22.60
C ALA A 26 -19.64 0.87 -22.53
N LEU A 27 -19.60 1.80 -21.58
CA LEU A 27 -20.56 2.90 -21.47
C LEU A 27 -20.31 3.98 -22.55
N GLU A 28 -19.04 4.27 -22.86
CA GLU A 28 -18.65 5.15 -23.97
C GLU A 28 -19.13 4.59 -25.32
N GLN A 29 -18.87 3.31 -25.59
CA GLN A 29 -19.30 2.66 -26.84
C GLN A 29 -20.82 2.67 -27.02
N LYS A 30 -21.58 2.61 -25.92
CA LYS A 30 -23.04 2.70 -25.92
C LYS A 30 -23.56 4.14 -26.02
N GLY A 31 -22.67 5.14 -26.09
CA GLY A 31 -23.02 6.56 -26.11
C GLY A 31 -23.66 7.06 -24.81
N LYS A 32 -23.50 6.30 -23.71
CA LYS A 32 -24.11 6.62 -22.40
C LYS A 32 -23.21 7.51 -21.53
N LEU A 33 -21.95 7.66 -21.91
CA LEU A 33 -20.94 8.44 -21.20
C LEU A 33 -19.99 9.05 -22.21
N SER A 34 -19.53 10.28 -21.97
CA SER A 34 -18.49 10.91 -22.79
C SER A 34 -17.10 10.41 -22.40
N LYS A 35 -16.13 10.54 -23.31
CA LYS A 35 -14.72 10.24 -23.03
C LYS A 35 -14.16 11.15 -21.94
N GLU A 36 -14.61 12.40 -21.92
CA GLU A 36 -14.21 13.39 -20.93
C GLU A 36 -14.69 12.97 -19.53
N ASP A 37 -15.93 12.51 -19.40
CA ASP A 37 -16.51 12.08 -18.12
C ASP A 37 -15.83 10.80 -17.60
N SER A 38 -15.54 9.82 -18.46
CA SER A 38 -14.78 8.62 -18.07
C SER A 38 -13.39 8.97 -17.53
N LYS A 39 -12.68 9.87 -18.22
CA LYS A 39 -11.36 10.34 -17.78
C LYS A 39 -11.44 11.10 -16.46
N ALA A 40 -12.44 11.97 -16.30
CA ALA A 40 -12.66 12.70 -15.05
C ALA A 40 -12.97 11.74 -13.90
N PHE A 41 -13.80 10.73 -14.14
CA PHE A 41 -14.13 9.71 -13.15
C PHE A 41 -12.88 8.93 -12.72
N LEU A 42 -12.08 8.42 -13.67
CA LEU A 42 -10.83 7.71 -13.37
C LEU A 42 -9.83 8.58 -12.61
N LYS A 43 -9.70 9.84 -12.99
CA LYS A 43 -8.84 10.81 -12.30
C LYS A 43 -9.29 11.00 -10.85
N SER A 44 -10.59 11.19 -10.62
CA SER A 44 -11.15 11.33 -9.27
C SER A 44 -10.98 10.06 -8.42
N LEU A 45 -11.04 8.89 -9.05
CA LEU A 45 -10.82 7.60 -8.40
C LEU A 45 -9.36 7.42 -8.01
N TYR A 46 -8.44 7.88 -8.86
CA TYR A 46 -7.01 7.86 -8.57
C TYR A 46 -6.65 8.81 -7.42
N GLU A 47 -7.11 10.06 -7.48
CA GLU A 47 -6.87 11.06 -6.42
C GLU A 47 -7.38 10.57 -5.05
N LYS A 48 -8.62 10.09 -4.99
CA LYS A 48 -9.16 9.49 -3.75
C LYS A 48 -8.39 8.24 -3.31
N GLY A 49 -7.94 7.44 -4.28
CA GLY A 49 -7.15 6.25 -4.01
C GLY A 49 -5.78 6.56 -3.43
N GLU A 50 -5.15 7.65 -3.87
CA GLU A 50 -3.84 8.10 -3.38
C GLU A 50 -3.93 8.57 -1.93
N ASP A 51 -4.92 9.41 -1.61
CA ASP A 51 -5.19 9.89 -0.23
C ASP A 51 -5.45 8.71 0.75
N GLU A 52 -6.30 7.77 0.36
CA GLU A 52 -6.60 6.58 1.17
C GLU A 52 -5.39 5.63 1.25
N HIS A 53 -4.57 5.55 0.20
CA HIS A 53 -3.37 4.72 0.19
C HIS A 53 -2.35 5.19 1.23
N GLU A 54 -2.08 6.49 1.33
CA GLU A 54 -1.15 7.03 2.33
C GLU A 54 -1.62 6.71 3.76
N ARG A 55 -2.91 6.90 4.03
CA ARG A 55 -3.51 6.57 5.33
C ARG A 55 -3.38 5.08 5.64
N HIS A 56 -3.73 4.21 4.70
CA HIS A 56 -3.61 2.76 4.89
C HIS A 56 -2.16 2.30 5.03
N MET A 57 -1.21 2.95 4.35
CA MET A 57 0.21 2.64 4.48
C MET A 57 0.74 2.96 5.89
N GLN A 58 0.26 4.02 6.53
CA GLN A 58 0.60 4.31 7.92
C GLN A 58 0.03 3.26 8.88
N ILE A 59 -1.25 2.91 8.70
CA ILE A 59 -1.88 1.85 9.49
C ILE A 59 -1.12 0.52 9.34
N LEU A 60 -0.72 0.17 8.11
CA LEU A 60 0.07 -1.03 7.85
C LEU A 60 1.43 -0.99 8.55
N LYS A 61 2.13 0.16 8.52
CA LYS A 61 3.40 0.33 9.24
C LYS A 61 3.22 0.11 10.75
N ASP A 62 2.15 0.63 11.33
CA ASP A 62 1.90 0.48 12.77
C ASP A 62 1.56 -0.97 13.14
N ILE A 63 0.73 -1.65 12.34
CA ILE A 63 0.48 -3.10 12.51
C ILE A 63 1.79 -3.88 12.46
N LEU A 64 2.70 -3.57 11.53
CA LEU A 64 3.99 -4.25 11.43
C LEU A 64 4.88 -3.99 12.67
N LYS A 65 4.90 -2.77 13.20
CA LYS A 65 5.63 -2.45 14.44
C LYS A 65 5.05 -3.22 15.62
N ASP A 66 3.73 -3.30 15.73
CA ASP A 66 3.05 -4.04 16.80
C ASP A 66 3.39 -5.53 16.73
N ILE A 67 3.35 -6.13 15.53
CA ILE A 67 3.75 -7.53 15.33
C ILE A 67 5.21 -7.75 15.73
N ILE A 68 6.13 -6.87 15.33
CA ILE A 68 7.56 -6.96 15.70
C ILE A 68 7.71 -6.96 17.24
N LYS A 69 6.97 -6.08 17.91
CA LYS A 69 6.97 -5.95 19.37
C LYS A 69 6.37 -7.18 20.05
N ASP A 70 5.21 -7.65 19.60
CA ASP A 70 4.51 -8.80 20.17
C ASP A 70 5.31 -10.09 20.04
N LEU A 71 6.08 -10.22 18.96
CA LEU A 71 6.98 -11.34 18.72
C LEU A 71 8.34 -11.18 19.40
N ASN A 72 8.58 -10.09 20.14
CA ASN A 72 9.86 -9.74 20.78
C ASN A 72 11.06 -9.82 19.81
N LEU A 73 10.87 -9.38 18.57
CA LEU A 73 11.95 -9.38 17.58
C LEU A 73 12.89 -8.19 17.81
N ALA A 74 14.19 -8.45 17.77
CA ALA A 74 15.20 -7.40 17.87
C ALA A 74 15.16 -6.50 16.63
N THR A 75 15.12 -5.19 16.84
CA THR A 75 15.17 -4.20 15.77
C THR A 75 16.61 -3.85 15.40
N LYS A 76 16.79 -3.16 14.27
CA LYS A 76 18.10 -2.63 13.88
C LYS A 76 18.67 -1.69 14.94
N ASP A 77 17.82 -0.85 15.53
CA ASP A 77 18.22 0.08 16.60
C ASP A 77 18.69 -0.67 17.86
N ASP A 78 18.08 -1.81 18.17
CA ASP A 78 18.51 -2.66 19.29
C ASP A 78 19.90 -3.25 19.03
N ILE A 79 20.19 -3.64 17.79
CA ILE A 79 21.49 -4.15 17.36
C ILE A 79 22.54 -3.03 17.41
N GLU A 80 22.25 -1.84 16.87
CA GLU A 80 23.19 -0.71 16.90
C GLU A 80 23.50 -0.25 18.34
N LYS A 81 22.51 -0.29 19.24
CA LYS A 81 22.73 -0.04 20.68
C LYS A 81 23.61 -1.11 21.33
N LEU A 82 23.49 -2.36 20.90
CA LEU A 82 24.35 -3.45 21.38
C LEU A 82 25.78 -3.27 20.86
N GLU A 83 25.97 -2.98 19.58
CA GLU A 83 27.29 -2.73 18.98
C GLU A 83 28.03 -1.60 19.70
N LYS A 84 27.38 -0.45 19.91
CA LYS A 84 27.99 0.66 20.66
C LYS A 84 28.42 0.28 22.07
N LYS A 85 27.58 -0.47 22.81
CA LYS A 85 27.91 -0.93 24.17
C LYS A 85 29.08 -1.92 24.19
N ILE A 86 29.27 -2.68 23.13
CA ILE A 86 30.38 -3.61 22.98
C ILE A 86 31.66 -2.82 22.69
N ASP A 87 31.62 -1.88 21.74
CA ASP A 87 32.74 -1.02 21.39
C ASP A 87 33.22 -0.20 22.60
N ASP A 88 32.29 0.41 23.35
CA ASP A 88 32.57 1.17 24.57
C ASP A 88 33.18 0.33 25.72
N LYS A 89 33.05 -1.00 25.67
CA LYS A 89 33.59 -1.93 26.68
C LYS A 89 34.90 -2.59 26.28
N ILE A 90 35.25 -2.55 24.98
CA ILE A 90 36.46 -3.18 24.43
C ILE A 90 37.58 -2.15 24.25
N LEU A 91 37.26 -0.85 24.24
CA LEU A 91 38.20 0.28 24.37
C LEU A 91 38.41 0.69 25.84
#